data_AF-A0A9Q8YXX6-F1
#
_entry.id   AF-A0A9Q8YXX6-F1
#
_cell.length_a   1.000
_cell.length_b   1.000
_cell.length_c   1.000
_cell.angle_alpha   90.00
_cell.angle_beta   90.00
_cell.angle_gamma   90.00
#
_symmetry.space_group_name_H-M   'P 1'
#
loop_
_entity.id
_entity.type
_entity.pdbx_description
1 polymer ?
#
loop_
_entity_poly.entity_id
_entity_poly.type
_entity_poly.pdbx_seq_one_letter_code
_entity_poly.pdbx_strand_id
1 'polypeptide(L)'
;MCKKYQLTNESKQIKDRMTKQITNLYRIKALKDFDDVKAGDLGGFIEKEANLSHEGNCWVYDDAWVYGHARVCDSVISRAHARLAAEFGFLQVCHGKAGPLRKTSKRDEAFIYCPRREIGTGQILQTIEFQCIFKDDYIYQVEKAPDFIPFRKDVIFNKQTQSVILKEIQDLDFLTNSHWGMLARRGFFEITAYDAARIYEAMGIHDG
;
A
#
# COMPACT_ATOMS: atom_id res chain seq x y z
N MET A 1 -13.26 18.06 7.83
CA MET A 1 -12.98 16.65 8.24
C MET A 1 -12.38 16.65 9.63
N CYS A 2 -12.71 15.67 10.47
CA CYS A 2 -12.12 15.52 11.80
C CYS A 2 -10.78 14.74 11.69
N LYS A 3 -9.66 15.36 12.10
CA LYS A 3 -8.33 14.73 12.03
C LYS A 3 -8.28 13.48 12.90
N LYS A 4 -7.67 12.42 12.37
CA LYS A 4 -7.52 11.13 13.05
C LYS A 4 -6.26 11.07 13.92
N TYR A 5 -5.23 11.82 13.56
CA TYR A 5 -3.93 11.81 14.20
C TYR A 5 -3.23 13.15 14.03
N GLN A 6 -2.12 13.35 14.72
CA GLN A 6 -1.20 14.48 14.56
C GLN A 6 0.25 14.00 14.51
N LEU A 7 1.14 14.80 13.91
CA LEU A 7 2.59 14.63 14.06
C LEU A 7 3.02 15.16 15.43
N THR A 8 3.98 14.50 16.06
CA THR A 8 4.59 14.95 17.32
C THR A 8 5.99 15.52 17.08
N ASN A 9 6.62 16.02 18.14
CA ASN A 9 7.99 16.55 18.09
C ASN A 9 9.08 15.45 18.09
N GLU A 10 8.71 14.20 18.39
CA GLU A 10 9.66 13.08 18.28
C GLU A 10 9.94 12.81 16.80
N SER A 11 11.22 12.87 16.42
CA SER A 11 11.63 12.75 15.02
C SER A 11 12.85 11.86 14.83
N LYS A 12 13.00 11.34 13.61
CA LYS A 12 14.15 10.54 13.16
C LYS A 12 14.60 11.01 11.78
N GLN A 13 15.89 10.88 11.49
CA GLN A 13 16.45 11.14 10.17
C GLN A 13 16.77 9.82 9.48
N ILE A 14 16.39 9.74 8.21
CA ILE A 14 16.76 8.66 7.32
C ILE A 14 17.51 9.22 6.13
N LYS A 15 18.39 8.40 5.55
CA LYS A 15 19.14 8.75 4.35
C LYS A 15 18.73 7.83 3.23
N ASP A 16 18.12 8.39 2.20
CA ASP A 16 17.72 7.66 1.00
C ASP A 16 18.95 7.05 0.33
N ARG A 17 18.86 5.77 -0.03
CA ARG A 17 20.04 5.00 -0.45
C ARG A 17 20.53 5.42 -1.84
N MET A 18 19.62 5.83 -2.73
CA MET A 18 19.92 6.24 -4.11
C MET A 18 20.29 7.73 -4.19
N THR A 19 19.39 8.60 -3.78
CA THR A 19 19.53 10.06 -3.89
C THR A 19 20.47 10.63 -2.83
N LYS A 20 20.77 9.86 -1.78
CA LYS A 20 21.51 10.31 -0.58
C LYS A 20 20.81 11.44 0.18
N GLN A 21 19.56 11.76 -0.17
CA GLN A 21 18.75 12.78 0.49
C GLN A 21 18.48 12.38 1.94
N ILE A 22 18.55 13.36 2.84
CA ILE A 22 18.17 13.17 4.24
C ILE A 22 16.73 13.63 4.41
N THR A 23 15.89 12.77 4.98
CA THR A 23 14.47 13.04 5.23
C THR A 23 14.20 12.95 6.72
N ASN A 24 13.51 13.97 7.26
CA ASN A 24 13.03 13.98 8.63
C ASN A 24 11.65 13.31 8.69
N LEU A 25 11.47 12.42 9.65
CA LEU A 25 10.21 11.76 9.93
C LEU A 25 9.73 12.10 11.33
N TYR A 26 8.43 12.21 11.51
CA TYR A 26 7.79 12.61 12.76
C TYR A 26 6.87 11.50 13.26
N ARG A 27 7.00 11.16 14.54
CA ARG A 27 6.13 10.18 15.21
C ARG A 27 4.69 10.66 15.15
N ILE A 28 3.75 9.78 14.84
CA ILE A 28 2.32 10.09 14.84
C ILE A 28 1.67 9.76 16.18
N LYS A 29 0.64 10.52 16.55
CA LYS A 29 -0.19 10.29 17.73
C LYS A 29 -1.67 10.33 17.37
N ALA A 30 -2.43 9.32 17.79
CA ALA A 30 -3.85 9.22 17.52
C ALA A 30 -4.63 10.30 18.30
N LEU A 31 -5.62 10.90 17.64
CA LEU A 31 -6.49 11.93 18.21
C LEU A 31 -7.88 11.40 18.61
N LYS A 32 -8.23 10.20 18.16
CA LYS A 32 -9.51 9.54 18.42
C LYS A 32 -9.35 8.03 18.31
N ASP A 33 -10.32 7.30 18.82
CA ASP A 33 -10.42 5.85 18.68
C ASP A 33 -10.83 5.45 17.25
N PHE A 34 -10.21 4.40 16.72
CA PHE A 34 -10.61 3.73 15.47
C PHE A 34 -9.96 2.34 15.37
N ASP A 35 -10.74 1.35 14.95
CA ASP A 35 -10.30 -0.05 14.90
C ASP A 35 -9.73 -0.52 16.25
N ASP A 36 -8.48 -0.98 16.30
CA ASP A 36 -7.73 -1.36 17.50
C ASP A 36 -6.91 -0.20 18.12
N VAL A 37 -6.91 1.00 17.51
CA VAL A 37 -6.13 2.17 17.96
C VAL A 37 -6.96 3.09 18.86
N LYS A 38 -6.38 3.55 19.97
CA LYS A 38 -7.01 4.44 20.96
C LYS A 38 -6.49 5.86 20.88
N ALA A 39 -7.35 6.81 21.24
CA ALA A 39 -6.97 8.22 21.34
C ALA A 39 -5.79 8.37 22.31
N GLY A 40 -4.71 9.01 21.82
CA GLY A 40 -3.48 9.18 22.58
C GLY A 40 -2.38 8.17 22.23
N ASP A 41 -2.70 7.05 21.57
CA ASP A 41 -1.71 6.06 21.17
C ASP A 41 -0.65 6.65 20.24
N LEU A 42 0.60 6.29 20.49
CA LEU A 42 1.71 6.59 19.59
C LEU A 42 1.79 5.52 18.50
N GLY A 43 2.03 5.97 17.27
CA GLY A 43 2.26 5.12 16.12
C GLY A 43 3.71 5.17 15.64
N GLY A 44 3.94 4.90 14.37
CA GLY A 44 5.23 5.05 13.71
C GLY A 44 5.53 6.47 13.26
N PHE A 45 6.46 6.61 12.33
CA PHE A 45 6.96 7.88 11.83
C PHE A 45 6.50 8.15 10.40
N ILE A 46 6.09 9.37 10.11
CA ILE A 46 5.82 9.79 8.73
C ILE A 46 6.52 11.11 8.43
N GLU A 47 6.92 11.33 7.18
CA GLU A 47 7.52 12.61 6.76
C GLU A 47 6.51 13.76 6.81
N LYS A 48 5.31 13.52 6.27
CA LYS A 48 4.25 14.52 6.12
C LYS A 48 2.86 13.88 6.22
N GLU A 49 1.83 14.67 6.57
CA GLU A 49 0.45 14.17 6.70
C GLU A 49 -0.08 13.48 5.42
N ALA A 50 0.45 13.83 4.25
CA ALA A 50 0.08 13.18 2.98
C ALA A 50 0.44 11.68 2.91
N ASN A 51 1.38 11.21 3.75
CA ASN A 51 1.82 9.82 3.81
C ASN A 51 0.85 8.90 4.57
N LEU A 52 -0.10 9.43 5.36
CA LEU A 52 -1.07 8.60 6.09
C LEU A 52 -2.47 9.22 6.00
N SER A 53 -3.46 8.46 5.53
CA SER A 53 -4.82 9.00 5.38
C SER A 53 -5.47 9.32 6.73
N HIS A 54 -6.17 10.44 6.83
CA HIS A 54 -7.09 10.69 7.94
C HIS A 54 -8.43 9.96 7.78
N GLU A 55 -8.70 9.38 6.61
CA GLU A 55 -9.88 8.56 6.33
C GLU A 55 -9.59 7.06 6.53
N GLY A 56 -10.62 6.31 6.95
CA GLY A 56 -10.50 4.88 7.24
C GLY A 56 -9.68 4.60 8.50
N ASN A 57 -9.21 3.36 8.63
CA ASN A 57 -8.52 2.82 9.80
C ASN A 57 -6.99 2.75 9.63
N CYS A 58 -6.45 3.11 8.46
CA CYS A 58 -5.01 3.08 8.22
C CYS A 58 -4.18 3.79 9.30
N TRP A 59 -3.16 3.10 9.83
CA TRP A 59 -2.30 3.61 10.89
C TRP A 59 -0.87 3.18 10.61
N VAL A 60 0.12 3.86 11.19
CA VAL A 60 1.51 3.38 11.20
C VAL A 60 1.76 3.03 12.65
N TYR A 61 2.15 1.80 12.96
CA TYR A 61 2.29 1.33 14.34
C TYR A 61 3.77 1.28 14.71
N ASP A 62 4.04 1.21 16.00
CA ASP A 62 5.35 0.93 16.56
C ASP A 62 6.40 1.90 16.01
N ASP A 63 7.57 1.42 15.58
CA ASP A 63 8.64 2.25 15.00
C ASP A 63 8.66 2.28 13.47
N ALA A 64 7.59 1.82 12.80
CA ALA A 64 7.52 1.80 11.35
C ALA A 64 7.60 3.22 10.75
N TRP A 65 8.23 3.38 9.59
CA TRP A 65 8.33 4.67 8.90
C TRP A 65 7.70 4.69 7.51
N VAL A 66 7.15 5.83 7.11
CA VAL A 66 6.57 6.08 5.78
C VAL A 66 7.02 7.46 5.28
N TYR A 67 7.69 7.53 4.14
CA TYR A 67 8.35 8.76 3.70
C TYR A 67 8.44 8.87 2.18
N GLY A 68 8.90 10.02 1.70
CA GLY A 68 8.97 10.37 0.30
C GLY A 68 7.58 10.45 -0.27
N HIS A 69 7.36 9.66 -1.32
CA HIS A 69 6.07 9.58 -1.97
C HIS A 69 5.17 8.51 -1.30
N ALA A 70 5.74 7.52 -0.58
CA ALA A 70 5.04 6.42 0.09
C ALA A 70 3.80 6.85 0.89
N ARG A 71 2.68 6.12 0.75
CA ARG A 71 1.43 6.41 1.48
C ARG A 71 0.85 5.16 2.11
N VAL A 72 0.12 5.25 3.21
CA VAL A 72 -0.56 4.07 3.82
C VAL A 72 -2.08 4.27 3.82
N CYS A 73 -2.82 3.34 3.22
CA CYS A 73 -4.29 3.33 3.11
C CYS A 73 -4.86 1.90 3.17
N ASP A 74 -5.76 1.54 4.10
CA ASP A 74 -6.26 0.15 4.39
C ASP A 74 -6.53 -0.73 3.19
N SER A 75 -6.05 -1.98 3.10
CA SER A 75 -6.43 -2.91 2.04
C SER A 75 -5.93 -4.31 2.38
N VAL A 76 -6.71 -5.32 2.05
CA VAL A 76 -6.25 -6.72 2.04
C VAL A 76 -6.75 -7.32 0.74
N ILE A 77 -5.83 -7.74 -0.13
CA ILE A 77 -6.15 -8.38 -1.40
C ILE A 77 -5.84 -9.87 -1.24
N SER A 78 -6.85 -10.74 -1.29
CA SER A 78 -6.59 -12.18 -1.46
C SER A 78 -6.23 -12.48 -2.92
N ARG A 79 -5.49 -13.58 -3.16
CA ARG A 79 -5.15 -13.98 -4.54
C ARG A 79 -6.38 -14.18 -5.44
N ALA A 80 -7.49 -14.66 -4.87
CA ALA A 80 -8.75 -14.77 -5.60
C ALA A 80 -9.27 -13.40 -6.10
N HIS A 81 -9.23 -12.36 -5.26
CA HIS A 81 -9.59 -11.01 -5.67
C HIS A 81 -8.61 -10.42 -6.69
N ALA A 82 -7.31 -10.67 -6.50
CA ALA A 82 -6.29 -10.21 -7.44
C ALA A 82 -6.50 -10.79 -8.84
N ARG A 83 -6.89 -12.07 -8.95
CA ARG A 83 -7.20 -12.71 -10.24
C ARG A 83 -8.41 -12.10 -10.93
N LEU A 84 -9.49 -11.82 -10.18
CA LEU A 84 -10.65 -11.12 -10.73
C LEU A 84 -10.27 -9.71 -11.21
N ALA A 85 -9.44 -8.99 -10.46
CA ALA A 85 -8.92 -7.70 -10.89
C ALA A 85 -8.14 -7.81 -12.20
N ALA A 86 -7.27 -8.82 -12.33
CA ALA A 86 -6.50 -9.09 -13.54
C ALA A 86 -7.36 -9.46 -14.75
N GLU A 87 -8.40 -10.26 -14.53
CA GLU A 87 -9.35 -10.67 -15.56
C GLU A 87 -10.19 -9.50 -16.09
N PHE A 88 -10.70 -8.64 -15.19
CA PHE A 88 -11.60 -7.55 -15.54
C PHE A 88 -10.93 -6.19 -15.73
N GLY A 89 -9.63 -6.06 -15.45
CA GLY A 89 -8.84 -4.86 -15.73
C GLY A 89 -9.16 -3.65 -14.86
N PHE A 90 -9.54 -3.85 -13.59
CA PHE A 90 -9.77 -2.76 -12.64
C PHE A 90 -9.23 -3.09 -11.25
N LEU A 91 -8.84 -2.07 -10.50
CA LEU A 91 -8.55 -2.18 -9.07
C LEU A 91 -9.72 -1.67 -8.24
N GLN A 92 -10.12 -2.50 -7.27
CA GLN A 92 -11.00 -2.14 -6.16
C GLN A 92 -10.25 -2.41 -4.87
N VAL A 93 -9.77 -1.37 -4.24
CA VAL A 93 -8.94 -1.47 -3.03
C VAL A 93 -9.70 -0.99 -1.81
N CYS A 94 -9.22 -1.36 -0.63
CA CYS A 94 -9.63 -0.69 0.60
C CYS A 94 -11.14 -0.78 0.89
N HIS A 95 -11.74 -1.97 0.72
CA HIS A 95 -13.19 -2.17 0.80
C HIS A 95 -14.02 -1.26 -0.13
N GLY A 96 -13.43 -0.84 -1.25
CA GLY A 96 -14.08 0.02 -2.22
C GLY A 96 -14.05 1.50 -1.86
N LYS A 97 -13.12 1.97 -1.03
CA LYS A 97 -12.96 3.40 -0.71
C LYS A 97 -12.30 4.16 -1.87
N ALA A 98 -12.71 5.41 -2.07
CA ALA A 98 -12.16 6.26 -3.13
C ALA A 98 -10.74 6.79 -2.84
N GLY A 99 -10.46 7.14 -1.58
CA GLY A 99 -9.23 7.85 -1.17
C GLY A 99 -7.91 7.29 -1.73
N PRO A 100 -7.66 5.97 -1.65
CA PRO A 100 -6.46 5.35 -2.21
C PRO A 100 -6.39 5.49 -3.74
N LEU A 101 -7.48 5.22 -4.45
CA LEU A 101 -7.52 5.32 -5.92
C LEU A 101 -7.35 6.77 -6.40
N ARG A 102 -7.90 7.76 -5.68
CA ARG A 102 -7.74 9.20 -5.97
C ARG A 102 -6.29 9.69 -5.85
N LYS A 103 -5.42 8.94 -5.16
CA LYS A 103 -4.01 9.29 -4.98
C LYS A 103 -3.12 8.75 -6.10
N THR A 104 -3.68 7.98 -7.02
CA THR A 104 -2.99 7.42 -8.18
C THR A 104 -3.30 8.25 -9.41
N SER A 105 -2.35 8.35 -10.31
CA SER A 105 -2.45 9.06 -11.58
C SER A 105 -2.27 8.09 -12.75
N LYS A 106 -2.63 8.55 -13.95
CA LYS A 106 -2.34 7.85 -15.20
C LYS A 106 -0.84 7.51 -15.29
N ARG A 107 -0.54 6.28 -15.68
CA ARG A 107 0.82 5.70 -15.75
C ARG A 107 1.48 5.35 -14.41
N ASP A 108 0.87 5.67 -13.28
CA ASP A 108 1.32 5.08 -12.03
C ASP A 108 1.20 3.56 -12.13
N GLU A 109 2.06 2.87 -11.38
CA GLU A 109 2.14 1.42 -11.36
C GLU A 109 1.79 0.88 -9.97
N ALA A 110 1.31 -0.36 -9.94
CA ALA A 110 1.03 -1.07 -8.70
C ALA A 110 1.43 -2.53 -8.81
N PHE A 111 2.11 -3.01 -7.76
CA PHE A 111 2.40 -4.42 -7.52
C PHE A 111 1.36 -5.01 -6.57
N ILE A 112 0.75 -6.13 -6.94
CA ILE A 112 -0.30 -6.77 -6.15
C ILE A 112 0.30 -7.86 -5.27
N TYR A 113 0.46 -7.51 -3.99
CA TYR A 113 0.85 -8.44 -2.94
C TYR A 113 -0.37 -9.22 -2.40
N CYS A 114 -0.22 -10.54 -2.33
CA CYS A 114 -1.19 -11.50 -1.83
C CYS A 114 -0.65 -12.19 -0.57
N PRO A 115 -1.06 -11.77 0.65
CA PRO A 115 -0.61 -12.42 1.88
C PRO A 115 -1.13 -13.86 2.01
N ARG A 116 -2.31 -14.15 1.45
CA ARG A 116 -3.00 -15.44 1.52
C ARG A 116 -3.74 -15.74 0.23
N ARG A 117 -4.05 -17.03 0.04
CA ARG A 117 -4.87 -17.51 -1.08
C ARG A 117 -6.31 -16.97 -0.99
N GLU A 118 -6.88 -16.96 0.20
CA GLU A 118 -8.28 -16.55 0.49
C GLU A 118 -8.32 -15.46 1.57
N ILE A 119 -9.46 -14.76 1.70
CA ILE A 119 -9.65 -13.75 2.75
C ILE A 119 -9.97 -14.46 4.07
N GLY A 120 -9.27 -14.14 5.15
CA GLY A 120 -9.54 -14.68 6.49
C GLY A 120 -9.18 -16.17 6.68
N THR A 121 -9.10 -16.93 5.59
CA THR A 121 -8.81 -18.37 5.54
C THR A 121 -7.73 -18.68 4.50
N GLY A 122 -7.28 -19.94 4.44
CA GLY A 122 -6.39 -20.41 3.38
C GLY A 122 -4.89 -20.22 3.65
N GLN A 123 -4.09 -20.85 2.77
CA GLN A 123 -2.64 -20.91 2.86
C GLN A 123 -2.01 -19.52 2.83
N ILE A 124 -1.00 -19.32 3.68
CA ILE A 124 -0.11 -18.16 3.64
C ILE A 124 0.70 -18.24 2.34
N LEU A 125 0.67 -17.17 1.56
CA LEU A 125 1.41 -17.06 0.29
C LEU A 125 2.55 -16.05 0.45
N GLN A 126 2.22 -14.83 0.83
CA GLN A 126 3.14 -13.70 0.89
C GLN A 126 3.85 -13.47 -0.45
N THR A 127 3.10 -13.56 -1.55
CA THR A 127 3.61 -13.43 -2.91
C THR A 127 3.24 -12.08 -3.52
N ILE A 128 4.11 -11.53 -4.36
CA ILE A 128 3.72 -10.52 -5.35
C ILE A 128 3.31 -11.27 -6.60
N GLU A 129 2.04 -11.15 -7.00
CA GLU A 129 1.44 -12.01 -8.04
C GLU A 129 1.25 -11.27 -9.37
N PHE A 130 1.05 -9.96 -9.32
CA PHE A 130 0.71 -9.16 -10.50
C PHE A 130 1.36 -7.78 -10.46
N GLN A 131 1.58 -7.21 -11.63
CA GLN A 131 1.92 -5.81 -11.83
C GLN A 131 0.88 -5.20 -12.78
N CYS A 132 0.50 -3.96 -12.54
CA CYS A 132 -0.41 -3.23 -13.41
C CYS A 132 -0.11 -1.73 -13.46
N ILE A 133 -0.62 -1.07 -14.50
CA ILE A 133 -0.47 0.37 -14.76
C ILE A 133 -1.86 1.02 -14.83
N PHE A 134 -2.05 2.17 -14.18
CA PHE A 134 -3.31 2.93 -14.23
C PHE A 134 -3.54 3.59 -15.61
N LYS A 135 -4.73 3.35 -16.20
CA LYS A 135 -5.07 3.81 -17.57
C LYS A 135 -5.29 5.31 -17.68
N ASP A 136 -5.90 5.90 -16.66
CA ASP A 136 -6.27 7.31 -16.58
C ASP A 136 -6.43 7.75 -15.11
N ASP A 137 -6.99 8.93 -14.87
CA ASP A 137 -7.27 9.48 -13.53
C ASP A 137 -8.72 9.27 -13.08
N TYR A 138 -9.54 8.62 -13.90
CA TYR A 138 -10.97 8.49 -13.67
C TYR A 138 -11.27 7.36 -12.67
N ILE A 139 -11.98 7.71 -11.62
CA ILE A 139 -12.53 6.74 -10.65
C ILE A 139 -14.04 6.68 -10.79
N TYR A 140 -14.60 5.49 -10.67
CA TYR A 140 -16.03 5.26 -10.83
C TYR A 140 -16.56 4.29 -9.77
N GLN A 141 -17.87 4.26 -9.60
CA GLN A 141 -18.56 3.40 -8.66
C GLN A 141 -19.38 2.35 -9.40
N VAL A 142 -19.40 1.12 -8.89
CA VAL A 142 -20.21 0.04 -9.43
C VAL A 142 -20.93 -0.64 -8.27
N GLU A 143 -22.26 -0.70 -8.33
CA GLU A 143 -23.04 -1.44 -7.33
C GLU A 143 -22.76 -2.94 -7.43
N LYS A 144 -22.46 -3.56 -6.29
CA LYS A 144 -22.16 -5.00 -6.19
C LYS A 144 -23.09 -5.77 -5.27
N ALA A 145 -23.74 -5.07 -4.35
CA ALA A 145 -24.81 -5.57 -3.50
C ALA A 145 -25.59 -4.35 -2.96
N PRO A 146 -26.80 -4.53 -2.38
CA PRO A 146 -27.49 -3.45 -1.69
C PRO A 146 -26.56 -2.75 -0.70
N ASP A 147 -26.54 -1.40 -0.76
CA ASP A 147 -25.68 -0.53 0.05
C ASP A 147 -24.16 -0.72 -0.12
N PHE A 148 -23.73 -1.51 -1.12
CA PHE A 148 -22.32 -1.72 -1.43
C PHE A 148 -21.99 -1.27 -2.85
N ILE A 149 -21.55 -0.01 -2.95
CA ILE A 149 -21.20 0.67 -4.20
C ILE A 149 -19.70 1.08 -4.19
N PRO A 150 -18.79 0.11 -4.31
CA PRO A 150 -17.35 0.36 -4.22
C PRO A 150 -16.81 1.23 -5.37
N PHE A 151 -15.78 2.02 -5.05
CA PHE A 151 -14.97 2.73 -6.03
C PHE A 151 -13.97 1.80 -6.73
N ARG A 152 -13.78 2.05 -8.02
CA ARG A 152 -12.91 1.32 -8.93
C ARG A 152 -12.12 2.28 -9.81
N LYS A 153 -11.00 1.78 -10.33
CA LYS A 153 -10.17 2.48 -11.30
C LYS A 153 -9.60 1.47 -12.30
N ASP A 154 -9.58 1.83 -13.57
CA ASP A 154 -9.13 0.93 -14.63
C ASP A 154 -7.60 0.85 -14.70
N VAL A 155 -7.11 -0.36 -14.90
CA VAL A 155 -5.68 -0.68 -14.99
C VAL A 155 -5.40 -1.64 -16.14
N ILE A 156 -4.15 -1.68 -16.59
CA ILE A 156 -3.63 -2.66 -17.55
C ILE A 156 -2.67 -3.56 -16.80
N PHE A 157 -2.98 -4.86 -16.76
CA PHE A 157 -2.11 -5.86 -16.13
C PHE A 157 -1.01 -6.31 -17.09
N ASN A 158 0.20 -6.45 -16.57
CA ASN A 158 1.29 -7.12 -17.27
C ASN A 158 1.04 -8.63 -17.29
N LYS A 159 1.01 -9.22 -18.49
CA LYS A 159 0.73 -10.65 -18.70
C LYS A 159 1.96 -11.56 -18.57
N GLN A 160 3.15 -10.97 -18.50
CA GLN A 160 4.43 -11.69 -18.49
C GLN A 160 5.03 -11.83 -17.08
N THR A 161 4.28 -11.43 -16.05
CA THR A 161 4.72 -11.48 -14.65
C THR A 161 4.87 -12.91 -14.14
N GLN A 162 6.00 -13.20 -13.50
CA GLN A 162 6.13 -14.36 -12.61
C GLN A 162 5.70 -13.99 -11.19
N SER A 163 5.07 -14.94 -10.51
CA SER A 163 4.71 -14.80 -9.09
C SER A 163 5.95 -15.02 -8.23
N VAL A 164 6.20 -14.12 -7.28
CA VAL A 164 7.43 -14.12 -6.49
C VAL A 164 7.10 -14.10 -5.01
N ILE A 165 7.77 -14.94 -4.22
CA ILE A 165 7.65 -14.91 -2.76
C ILE A 165 8.42 -13.69 -2.25
N LEU A 166 7.73 -12.79 -1.56
CA LEU A 166 8.27 -11.49 -1.17
C LEU A 166 9.59 -11.59 -0.37
N LYS A 167 9.70 -12.58 0.53
CA LYS A 167 10.91 -12.79 1.35
C LYS A 167 12.13 -13.27 0.56
N GLU A 168 11.94 -13.75 -0.66
CA GLU A 168 13.01 -14.23 -1.54
C GLU A 168 13.61 -13.10 -2.39
N ILE A 169 12.92 -11.95 -2.44
CA ILE A 169 13.45 -10.74 -3.07
C ILE A 169 14.49 -10.14 -2.14
N GLN A 170 15.75 -10.14 -2.60
CA GLN A 170 16.85 -9.57 -1.84
C GLN A 170 16.79 -8.04 -1.85
N ASP A 171 17.21 -7.46 -0.72
CA ASP A 171 17.45 -6.02 -0.54
C ASP A 171 16.23 -5.13 -0.80
N LEU A 172 15.06 -5.48 -0.26
CA LEU A 172 13.92 -4.55 -0.24
C LEU A 172 13.99 -3.61 0.98
N ASP A 173 14.06 -2.30 0.73
CA ASP A 173 14.12 -1.26 1.75
C ASP A 173 12.90 -1.34 2.67
N PHE A 174 11.69 -1.57 2.14
CA PHE A 174 10.49 -1.69 2.98
C PHE A 174 10.45 -2.96 3.85
N LEU A 175 11.25 -3.99 3.54
CA LEU A 175 11.38 -5.20 4.38
C LEU A 175 12.36 -5.03 5.53
N THR A 176 13.24 -4.01 5.49
CA THR A 176 14.13 -3.68 6.63
C THR A 176 13.33 -3.26 7.87
N ASN A 177 12.06 -2.92 7.69
CA ASN A 177 11.11 -2.70 8.76
C ASN A 177 10.56 -4.04 9.29
N SER A 178 10.82 -4.38 10.56
CA SER A 178 10.33 -5.60 11.21
C SER A 178 8.81 -5.75 11.20
N HIS A 179 8.06 -4.68 10.95
CA HIS A 179 6.60 -4.63 10.88
C HIS A 179 6.06 -4.54 9.45
N TRP A 180 6.85 -4.88 8.42
CA TRP A 180 6.41 -4.85 7.01
C TRP A 180 5.13 -5.66 6.76
N GLY A 181 4.96 -6.79 7.47
CA GLY A 181 3.76 -7.62 7.35
C GLY A 181 2.49 -6.88 7.76
N MET A 182 2.63 -5.84 8.59
CA MET A 182 1.58 -4.93 9.00
C MET A 182 1.27 -3.89 7.92
N LEU A 183 2.31 -3.33 7.27
CA LEU A 183 2.15 -2.44 6.11
C LEU A 183 1.39 -3.15 4.97
N ALA A 184 1.73 -4.41 4.72
CA ALA A 184 1.11 -5.20 3.66
C ALA A 184 -0.34 -5.61 3.97
N ARG A 185 -0.73 -5.75 5.25
CA ARG A 185 -2.13 -5.95 5.69
C ARG A 185 -2.97 -4.66 5.60
N ARG A 186 -2.33 -3.52 5.36
CA ARG A 186 -3.00 -2.26 5.06
C ARG A 186 -3.00 -1.97 3.56
N GLY A 187 -2.43 -2.83 2.72
CA GLY A 187 -2.71 -3.09 1.30
C GLY A 187 -2.72 -2.03 0.21
N PHE A 188 -2.70 -0.73 0.44
CA PHE A 188 -2.30 0.22 -0.62
C PHE A 188 -1.23 1.16 -0.07
N PHE A 189 0.01 0.81 -0.40
CA PHE A 189 1.15 1.64 -0.08
C PHE A 189 2.12 1.77 -1.24
N GLU A 190 2.84 2.87 -1.23
CA GLU A 190 3.83 3.17 -2.24
C GLU A 190 5.23 2.76 -1.75
N ILE A 191 6.05 2.31 -2.69
CA ILE A 191 7.39 1.78 -2.49
C ILE A 191 8.40 2.67 -3.19
N THR A 192 9.68 2.53 -2.86
CA THR A 192 10.74 3.30 -3.55
C THR A 192 10.94 2.80 -4.98
N ALA A 193 11.52 3.63 -5.84
CA ALA A 193 11.93 3.19 -7.18
C ALA A 193 12.96 2.05 -7.13
N TYR A 194 13.79 2.01 -6.08
CA TYR A 194 14.73 0.93 -5.83
C TYR A 194 14.00 -0.40 -5.56
N ASP A 195 13.02 -0.38 -4.65
CA ASP A 195 12.18 -1.55 -4.36
C ASP A 195 11.41 -2.01 -5.59
N ALA A 196 10.84 -1.08 -6.35
CA ALA A 196 10.15 -1.39 -7.61
C ALA A 196 11.09 -2.10 -8.59
N ALA A 197 12.31 -1.61 -8.78
CA ALA A 197 13.31 -2.24 -9.64
C ALA A 197 13.69 -3.66 -9.16
N ARG A 198 13.79 -3.87 -7.83
CA ARG A 198 14.03 -5.21 -7.26
C ARG A 198 12.87 -6.17 -7.55
N ILE A 199 11.64 -5.68 -7.40
CA ILE A 199 10.43 -6.47 -7.68
C ILE A 199 10.34 -6.78 -9.17
N TYR A 200 10.62 -5.82 -10.04
CA TYR A 200 10.63 -6.02 -11.50
C TYR A 200 11.56 -7.15 -11.93
N GLU A 201 12.82 -7.12 -11.48
CA GLU A 201 13.78 -8.19 -11.79
C GLU A 201 13.29 -9.54 -11.27
N ALA A 202 12.82 -9.58 -10.02
CA ALA A 202 12.37 -10.83 -9.42
C ALA A 202 11.13 -11.40 -10.15
N MET A 203 10.25 -10.53 -10.65
CA MET A 203 9.07 -10.92 -11.43
C MET A 203 9.40 -11.30 -12.88
N GLY A 204 10.65 -11.22 -13.32
CA GLY A 204 11.07 -11.50 -14.69
C GLY A 204 10.55 -10.47 -15.71
N ILE A 205 10.23 -9.27 -15.24
CA ILE A 205 9.84 -8.16 -16.11
C ILE A 205 11.13 -7.44 -16.51
N HIS A 206 11.59 -7.70 -17.72
CA HIS A 206 12.69 -6.99 -18.31
C HIS A 206 12.13 -5.89 -19.21
N ASP A 207 12.64 -4.66 -19.07
CA ASP A 207 12.40 -3.63 -20.06
C ASP A 207 12.89 -4.15 -21.41
N GLY A 208 11.99 -4.18 -22.40
CA GLY A 208 12.29 -4.56 -23.78
C GLY A 208 13.05 -3.47 -24.52
#